data_AF-A0A3B9FI61-F1
#
_entry.id   AF-A0A3B9FI61-F1
#
_cell.length_a   1.000
_cell.length_b   1.000
_cell.length_c   1.000
_cell.angle_alpha   90.00
_cell.angle_beta   90.00
_cell.angle_gamma   90.00
#
_symmetry.space_group_name_H-M   'P 1'
#
loop_
_entity.id
_entity.type
_entity.pdbx_description
1 polymer ?
#
loop_
_entity_poly.entity_id
_entity_poly.type
_entity_poly.pdbx_seq_one_letter_code
_entity_poly.pdbx_strand_id
1 'polypeptide(L)' 'MSRTMWILLALMAVLSISMIWRDSEGKPAPSWTLCKESLFTQIFTGACTLRFKGETTPS' A
#
# COMPACT_ATOMS: atom_id res chain seq x y z
N MET A 1 -12.47 -18.68 19.21
CA MET A 1 -11.65 -17.64 18.56
C MET A 1 -10.34 -17.52 19.33
N SER A 2 -9.19 -17.88 18.76
CA SER A 2 -7.90 -17.79 19.49
C SER A 2 -7.54 -16.32 19.78
N ARG A 3 -6.79 -16.05 20.85
CA ARG A 3 -6.28 -14.69 21.15
C ARG A 3 -5.52 -14.09 19.96
N THR A 4 -4.77 -14.91 19.23
CA THR A 4 -4.03 -14.51 18.03
C THR A 4 -4.95 -14.10 16.88
N MET A 5 -6.08 -14.77 16.70
CA MET A 5 -7.06 -14.43 15.67
C MET A 5 -7.71 -13.06 15.93
N TRP A 6 -7.99 -12.72 17.19
CA TRP A 6 -8.51 -11.40 17.55
C TRP A 6 -7.51 -10.28 17.29
N ILE A 7 -6.22 -10.52 17.56
CA ILE A 7 -5.15 -9.55 17.28
C ILE A 7 -5.03 -9.32 15.77
N LEU A 8 -5.03 -10.39 14.97
CA LEU A 8 -5.00 -10.29 13.50
C LEU A 8 -6.22 -9.55 12.95
N LEU A 9 -7.41 -9.84 13.50
CA LEU A 9 -8.64 -9.19 13.07
C LEU A 9 -8.65 -7.70 13.43
N ALA A 10 -8.15 -7.33 14.61
CA ALA A 10 -7.95 -5.94 14.99
C ALA A 10 -6.95 -5.24 14.06
N LEU A 11 -5.85 -5.90 13.72
CA LEU A 11 -4.84 -5.35 12.83
C LEU A 11 -5.39 -5.11 11.41
N MET A 12 -6.14 -6.06 10.87
CA MET A 12 -6.82 -5.93 9.57
C MET A 12 -7.85 -4.80 9.57
N ALA A 13 -8.63 -4.65 10.65
CA ALA A 13 -9.60 -3.57 10.78
C ALA A 13 -8.93 -2.18 10.81
N VAL A 14 -7.82 -2.04 11.53
CA VAL A 14 -7.06 -0.78 11.54
C VAL A 14 -6.47 -0.47 10.16
N LEU A 15 -5.94 -1.49 9.48
CA LEU A 15 -5.41 -1.36 8.11
C LEU A 15 -6.49 -0.92 7.11
N SER A 16 -7.67 -1.53 7.13
CA SER A 16 -8.75 -1.14 6.21
C SER A 16 -9.26 0.28 6.47
N ILE A 17 -9.46 0.66 7.73
CA ILE A 17 -9.90 2.01 8.10
C ILE A 17 -8.86 3.06 7.66
N SER A 18 -7.57 2.79 7.89
CA SER A 18 -6.52 3.71 7.47
C SER A 18 -6.43 3.86 5.94
N MET A 19 -6.66 2.79 5.17
CA MET A 19 -6.74 2.87 3.71
C MET A 19 -7.91 3.73 3.25
N ILE A 20 -9.11 3.53 3.82
CA ILE A 20 -10.31 4.32 3.50
C ILE A 20 -10.09 5.80 3.84
N TRP A 21 -9.48 6.08 5.00
CA TRP A 21 -9.19 7.45 5.42
C TRP A 21 -8.21 8.15 4.48
N ARG A 22 -7.17 7.44 4.03
CA ARG A 22 -6.22 7.96 3.03
C ARG A 22 -6.88 8.26 1.69
N ASP A 23 -7.77 7.38 1.24
CA ASP A 23 -8.55 7.57 0.02
C ASP A 23 -9.48 8.80 0.13
N SER A 24 -10.17 8.93 1.27
CA SER A 24 -11.05 10.08 1.57
C SER A 24 -10.30 11.42 1.68
N GLU A 25 -9.04 11.41 2.08
CA GLU A 25 -8.20 12.62 2.13
C GLU A 25 -7.61 13.01 0.77
N GLY A 26 -7.94 12.29 -0.31
CA GLY A 26 -7.41 12.54 -1.65
C GLY A 26 -5.88 12.41 -1.70
N LYS A 27 -5.28 11.66 -0.77
CA LYS A 27 -3.84 11.48 -0.73
C LYS A 27 -3.44 10.71 -1.99
N PRO A 28 -2.39 11.15 -2.71
CA PRO A 28 -1.93 10.50 -3.92
C PRO A 28 -1.65 9.02 -3.68
N ALA A 29 -1.94 8.22 -4.71
CA ALA A 29 -1.71 6.79 -4.69
C ALA A 29 -0.24 6.55 -4.30
N PRO A 30 0.01 5.73 -3.28
CA PRO A 30 1.34 5.63 -2.71
C PRO A 30 2.35 5.13 -3.75
N SER A 31 3.60 5.59 -3.67
CA SER A 31 4.61 5.38 -4.72
C SER A 31 4.83 3.91 -5.11
N TRP A 32 4.52 2.96 -4.23
CA TRP A 32 4.57 1.52 -4.51
C TRP A 32 3.46 1.01 -5.44
N THR A 33 2.33 1.69 -5.58
CA THR A 33 1.26 1.33 -6.54
C THR A 33 1.57 1.82 -7.96
N LEU A 34 2.51 2.76 -8.10
CA LEU A 34 2.99 3.25 -9.40
C LEU A 34 4.01 2.28 -10.03
N CYS A 35 4.55 1.37 -9.23
CA CYS A 35 5.53 0.38 -9.65
C CYS A 35 4.85 -0.80 -10.36
N LYS A 36 5.50 -1.27 -11.42
CA LYS A 36 5.05 -2.43 -12.22
C LYS A 36 5.16 -3.73 -11.46
N GLU A 37 6.18 -3.79 -10.63
CA GLU A 37 6.55 -4.93 -9.80
C GLU A 37 5.61 -5.09 -8.60
N SER A 38 5.57 -6.30 -8.04
CA SER A 38 4.82 -6.57 -6.81
C SER A 38 5.42 -5.80 -5.63
N LEU A 39 4.59 -5.44 -4.64
CA LEU A 39 5.05 -4.82 -3.40
C LEU A 39 6.14 -5.64 -2.70
N PHE A 40 6.03 -6.97 -2.77
CA PHE A 40 7.02 -7.88 -2.22
C PHE A 40 8.37 -7.72 -2.91
N THR A 41 8.41 -7.77 -4.24
CA THR A 41 9.66 -7.58 -4.98
C THR A 41 10.22 -6.18 -4.77
N GLN A 42 9.39 -5.14 -4.69
CA GLN A 42 9.86 -3.78 -4.41
C GLN A 42 10.54 -3.63 -3.04
N ILE A 43 10.01 -4.26 -1.99
CA ILE A 43 10.61 -4.20 -0.65
C ILE A 43 11.93 -4.97 -0.60
N PHE A 44 12.01 -6.12 -1.27
CA PHE A 44 13.17 -7.01 -1.19
C PHE A 44 14.29 -6.70 -2.18
N THR A 45 13.96 -6.17 -3.36
CA THR A 45 14.95 -5.88 -4.42
C THR A 45 15.14 -4.39 -4.66
N GLY A 46 14.26 -3.53 -4.12
CA GLY A 46 14.28 -2.09 -4.38
C GLY A 46 13.93 -1.72 -5.83
N ALA A 47 13.58 -2.68 -6.68
CA ALA A 47 13.27 -2.42 -8.07
C ALA A 47 11.85 -1.85 -8.19
N CYS A 48 11.73 -0.58 -8.57
CA CYS A 48 10.48 0.03 -8.98
C CYS A 48 10.62 0.54 -10.42
N THR A 49 10.06 -0.21 -11.37
CA THR A 49 9.87 0.29 -12.74
C THR A 49 8.47 0.90 -12.82
N LEU A 50 8.35 2.16 -13.25
CA LEU A 50 7.05 2.84 -13.31
C LEU A 50 6.15 2.17 -14.37
N ARG A 51 4.87 1.92 -14.06
CA ARG A 51 3.90 1.37 -15.03
C ARG A 51 3.56 2.35 -16.15
N PHE A 52 3.58 3.65 -15.87
CA PHE A 52 3.20 4.69 -16.82
C PHE A 52 4.41 5.56 -17.15
N LYS A 53 4.77 5.64 -18.43
CA LYS A 53 5.97 6.34 -18.94
C LYS A 53 5.78 7.87 -18.99
N GLY A 54 5.25 8.48 -17.93
CA GLY A 54 4.89 9.90 -17.90
C GLY A 54 4.49 10.51 -16.56
N GLU A 55 4.36 9.75 -15.47
CA GLU A 55 4.14 10.33 -14.14
C GLU A 55 5.48 10.51 -13.42
N THR A 56 6.17 11.61 -13.72
CA THR A 56 7.46 12.00 -13.12
C THR A 56 7.30 12.79 -11.83
N THR A 57 6.34 12.43 -10.97
CA THR A 57 6.31 12.96 -9.60
C THR A 57 5.44 12.08 -8.71
N PRO A 58 6.00 11.42 -7.68
CA PRO A 58 5.21 11.05 -6.52
C PRO A 58 4.89 12.35 -5.78
N SER A 59 3.73 12.94 -6.05
CA SER A 59 3.16 13.93 -5.13
C SER A 59 2.74 13.26 -3.82
#